data_AF-A0A382HJ84-F1
#
_entry.id   AF-A0A382HJ84-F1
#
_cell.length_a   1.000
_cell.length_b   1.000
_cell.length_c   1.000
_cell.angle_alpha   90.00
_cell.angle_beta   90.00
_cell.angle_gamma   90.00
#
_symmetry.space_group_name_H-M   'P 1'
#
loop_
_entity.id
_entity.type
_entity.pdbx_description
1 polymer ?
#
loop_
_entity_poly.entity_id
_entity_poly.type
_entity_poly.pdbx_seq_one_letter_code
_entity_poly.pdbx_strand_id
1 'polypeptide(L)' 'MKNSLPPDSVGLVKPNKAHFDETLVLESGSNLNGFDLVYETYGKLNADHSNAILICHALSGDHHVAGYHTSEDKKPGW' A
#
# COMPACT_ATOMS: atom_id res chain seq x y z
N MET A 1 8.15 23.84 -16.56
CA MET A 1 9.35 23.29 -15.88
C MET A 1 8.99 21.86 -15.49
N LYS A 2 9.83 20.85 -15.76
CA LYS A 2 9.55 19.49 -15.32
C LYS A 2 9.60 19.48 -13.79
N ASN A 3 8.47 19.27 -13.12
CA ASN A 3 8.47 19.02 -11.67
C ASN A 3 9.16 17.67 -11.46
N SER A 4 10.46 17.71 -11.20
CA SER A 4 11.19 16.55 -10.74
C SER A 4 10.74 16.24 -9.32
N LEU A 5 10.40 14.98 -9.04
CA LEU A 5 10.13 14.52 -7.68
C LEU A 5 11.34 14.81 -6.76
N PRO A 6 11.11 15.01 -5.45
CA PRO A 6 12.19 15.21 -4.48
C PRO A 6 13.26 14.10 -4.57
N PRO A 7 14.55 14.40 -4.37
CA PRO A 7 15.63 13.41 -4.49
C PRO A 7 15.53 12.23 -3.50
N ASP A 8 14.88 12.46 -2.37
CA ASP A 8 14.61 11.51 -1.29
C ASP A 8 13.24 10.83 -1.42
N SER A 9 12.52 11.06 -2.51
CA SER A 9 11.25 10.41 -2.80
C SER A 9 11.46 8.95 -3.24
N VAL A 10 10.54 8.08 -2.85
CA VAL A 10 10.43 6.71 -3.40
C VAL A 10 9.83 6.69 -4.82
N GLY A 11 9.52 7.85 -5.40
CA GLY A 11 9.07 7.98 -6.78
C GLY A 11 7.57 7.79 -6.96
N LEU A 12 7.18 7.31 -8.15
CA LEU A 12 5.80 6.98 -8.45
C LEU A 12 5.46 5.58 -7.92
N VAL A 13 4.39 5.50 -7.14
CA VAL A 13 3.90 4.28 -6.52
C VAL A 13 2.53 3.96 -7.09
N LYS A 14 2.22 2.67 -7.22
CA LYS A 14 0.92 2.21 -7.71
C LYS A 14 0.34 1.20 -6.74
N PRO A 15 -0.96 1.33 -6.40
CA PRO A 15 -1.62 0.35 -5.57
C PRO A 15 -1.70 -1.00 -6.29
N ASN A 16 -1.56 -2.05 -5.51
CA ASN A 16 -1.83 -3.42 -5.89
C ASN A 16 -3.12 -3.87 -5.22
N LYS A 17 -3.77 -4.86 -5.82
CA LYS A 17 -4.99 -5.47 -5.29
C LYS A 17 -4.78 -6.98 -5.18
N ALA A 18 -4.90 -7.51 -3.97
CA ALA A 18 -4.98 -8.95 -3.74
C ALA A 18 -6.44 -9.34 -3.55
N HIS A 19 -6.94 -10.26 -4.39
CA HIS A 19 -8.27 -10.83 -4.25
C HIS A 19 -8.20 -12.11 -3.42
N PHE A 20 -9.13 -12.28 -2.49
CA PHE A 20 -9.31 -13.48 -1.69
C PHE A 20 -10.73 -13.98 -1.90
N ASP A 21 -10.88 -15.24 -2.29
CA ASP A 21 -12.18 -15.88 -2.50
C ASP A 21 -12.72 -16.49 -1.20
N GLU A 22 -11.84 -16.76 -0.24
CA GLU A 22 -12.19 -17.42 1.02
C GLU A 22 -13.04 -16.53 1.93
N THR A 23 -13.94 -17.17 2.68
CA THR A 23 -14.69 -16.49 3.74
C THR A 23 -13.77 -16.17 4.91
N LEU A 24 -13.68 -14.89 5.27
CA LEU A 24 -13.04 -14.43 6.49
C LEU A 24 -14.06 -14.38 7.64
N VAL A 25 -13.83 -15.17 8.69
CA VAL A 25 -14.61 -15.10 9.94
C VAL A 25 -14.08 -13.93 10.76
N LEU A 26 -14.96 -12.96 11.06
CA LEU A 26 -14.62 -11.77 11.81
C LEU A 26 -14.74 -12.03 13.32
N GLU A 27 -14.06 -11.23 14.13
CA GLU A 27 -14.12 -11.33 15.60
C GLU A 27 -15.56 -11.19 16.15
N SER A 28 -16.41 -10.43 15.46
CA SER A 28 -17.84 -10.30 15.82
C SER A 28 -18.68 -11.57 15.59
N GLY A 29 -18.10 -12.62 14.99
CA GLY A 29 -18.79 -13.84 14.58
C GLY A 29 -19.46 -13.77 13.21
N SER A 30 -19.43 -12.60 12.56
CA SER A 30 -19.90 -12.43 11.19
C SER A 30 -18.91 -12.98 10.16
N ASN A 31 -19.41 -13.25 8.95
CA ASN A 31 -18.61 -13.73 7.83
C ASN A 31 -18.48 -12.64 6.75
N LEU A 32 -17.26 -12.41 6.26
CA LEU A 32 -16.98 -11.63 5.06
C LEU A 32 -16.62 -12.58 3.92
N ASN A 33 -17.53 -12.74 2.96
CA ASN A 33 -17.36 -13.67 1.83
C ASN A 33 -16.66 -13.00 0.68
N GLY A 34 -15.40 -13.37 0.44
CA GLY A 34 -14.59 -12.82 -0.63
C GLY A 34 -14.29 -11.33 -0.44
N PHE A 35 -13.03 -10.93 -0.57
CA PHE A 35 -12.67 -9.51 -0.45
C PHE A 35 -11.42 -9.16 -1.25
N ASP A 36 -11.34 -7.88 -1.60
CA ASP A 36 -10.16 -7.27 -2.18
C ASP A 36 -9.39 -6.50 -1.09
N LEU A 37 -8.11 -6.79 -0.95
CA LEU A 37 -7.18 -5.99 -0.14
C LEU A 37 -6.32 -5.13 -1.06
N VAL A 38 -6.45 -3.80 -0.92
CA VAL A 38 -5.60 -2.84 -1.61
C VAL A 38 -4.38 -2.53 -0.76
N TYR A 39 -3.19 -2.63 -1.34
CA TYR A 39 -1.92 -2.41 -0.65
C TYR A 39 -0.86 -1.81 -1.58
N GLU A 40 0.17 -1.21 -1.01
CA GLU A 40 1.36 -0.77 -1.73
C GLU A 40 2.62 -1.42 -1.14
N THR A 41 3.66 -1.54 -1.98
CA THR A 41 4.95 -2.06 -1.56
C THR A 41 6.04 -1.08 -1.95
N TYR A 42 7.04 -0.96 -1.08
CA TYR A 42 8.14 -0.02 -1.21
C TYR A 42 9.45 -0.80 -1.14
N GLY A 43 10.20 -0.84 -2.25
CA GLY A 43 11.39 -1.66 -2.38
C GLY A 43 11.12 -3.04 -2.99
N LYS A 44 11.95 -4.03 -2.65
CA LYS A 44 11.92 -5.37 -3.25
C LYS A 44 12.13 -6.44 -2.18
N LEU A 45 11.30 -7.48 -2.22
CA LEU A 45 11.46 -8.68 -1.40
C LEU A 45 12.75 -9.42 -1.82
N ASN A 46 13.57 -9.81 -0.85
CA ASN A 46 14.77 -10.62 -1.10
C ASN A 46 14.39 -12.09 -1.38
N ALA A 47 15.36 -12.89 -1.84
CA ALA A 47 15.07 -14.25 -2.33
C ALA A 47 14.58 -15.24 -1.27
N ASP A 48 14.93 -15.03 0.00
CA ASP A 48 14.49 -15.86 1.13
C ASP A 48 13.28 -15.27 1.88
N HIS A 49 12.71 -14.17 1.36
CA HIS A 49 11.54 -13.46 1.89
C HIS A 49 11.69 -12.99 3.35
N SER A 50 12.91 -12.73 3.81
CA SER A 50 13.21 -12.36 5.20
C SER A 50 13.17 -10.86 5.50
N ASN A 51 12.97 -10.00 4.49
CA ASN A 51 13.02 -8.54 4.63
C ASN A 51 11.66 -7.82 4.54
N ALA A 52 10.54 -8.55 4.70
CA ALA A 52 9.21 -7.94 4.69
C ALA A 52 8.92 -7.18 6.00
N ILE A 53 8.42 -5.95 5.89
CA ILE A 53 7.93 -5.13 7.01
C ILE A 53 6.51 -4.70 6.69
N LEU A 54 5.58 -4.96 7.61
CA LEU A 54 4.18 -4.51 7.52
C LEU A 54 4.01 -3.16 8.23
N ILE A 55 3.48 -2.17 7.51
CA ILE A 55 3.11 -0.87 8.06
C ILE A 55 1.60 -0.84 8.23
N CYS A 56 1.12 -0.71 9.46
CA CYS A 56 -0.29 -0.47 9.76
C CYS A 56 -0.55 1.03 9.84
N HIS A 57 -1.57 1.50 9.13
CA HIS A 57 -1.94 2.92 9.13
C HIS A 57 -2.74 3.31 10.38
N ALA A 58 -2.76 4.61 10.68
CA ALA A 58 -3.67 5.18 11.66
C ALA A 58 -5.12 5.22 11.12
N LEU A 59 -6.10 5.54 11.97
CA LEU A 59 -7.53 5.47 11.61
C LEU A 59 -7.90 6.24 10.32
N SER A 60 -7.32 7.43 10.12
CA SER A 60 -7.60 8.28 8.95
C SER A 60 -6.63 8.08 7.79
N GLY A 61 -5.67 7.16 7.93
CA GLY A 61 -4.72 6.82 6.88
C GLY A 61 -5.24 5.74 5.95
N ASP A 62 -4.46 5.44 4.92
CA ASP A 62 -4.72 4.39 3.95
C ASP A 62 -3.41 3.64 3.61
N HIS A 63 -3.41 2.86 2.51
CA HIS A 63 -2.24 2.09 2.08
C HIS A 63 -1.09 2.95 1.49
N HIS A 64 -1.32 4.24 1.24
CA HIS A 64 -0.38 5.14 0.58
C HIS A 64 0.55 5.86 1.56
N VAL A 65 1.52 5.10 2.10
CA VAL A 65 2.52 5.55 3.07
C VAL A 65 3.55 6.51 2.47
N ALA A 66 3.94 6.36 1.21
CA ALA A 66 5.03 7.15 0.64
C ALA A 66 4.94 7.30 -0.89
N GLY A 67 5.74 8.22 -1.43
CA GLY A 67 5.81 8.45 -2.87
C GLY A 67 4.57 9.16 -3.40
N TYR A 68 4.40 9.18 -4.71
CA TYR A 68 3.30 9.88 -5.37
C TYR A 68 2.57 8.91 -6.31
N HIS A 69 1.27 9.06 -6.53
CA HIS A 69 0.56 8.28 -7.55
C HIS A 69 0.80 8.86 -8.95
N THR A 70 0.93 10.18 -9.05
CA THR A 70 1.17 10.92 -10.29
C THR A 70 2.25 12.00 -10.11
N SER A 71 2.81 12.50 -11.22
CA SER A 71 3.77 13.62 -11.17
C SER A 71 3.13 14.96 -10.80
N GLU A 72 1.79 15.03 -10.81
CA GLU A 72 1.00 16.23 -10.56
C GLU A 72 0.54 16.33 -9.10
N ASP A 73 0.71 15.25 -8.33
CA ASP A 73 0.32 15.18 -6.93
C ASP A 73 1.11 16.22 -6.10
N LYS A 74 0.38 16.97 -5.27
CA LYS A 74 0.96 18.09 -4.50
C LYS A 74 1.80 17.64 -3.30
N LYS A 75 1.54 16.43 -2.80
CA LYS A 75 2.16 15.85 -1.62
C LYS A 75 2.33 14.36 -1.84
N PRO A 76 3.36 13.74 -1.24
CA PRO A 76 3.47 12.30 -1.24
C PRO A 76 2.43 11.68 -0.30
N GLY A 77 2.48 10.35 -0.15
CA GLY A 77 1.82 9.60 0.92
C GLY A 77 2.00 10.19 2.33
N TRP A 78 1.19 9.69 3.26
CA TRP A 78 0.96 10.30 4.57
C TRP A 78 2.10 10.14 5.59
#